data_AF-A0A1I5DHT5-F1
#
_entry.id   AF-A0A1I5DHT5-F1
#
_cell.length_a   1.000
_cell.length_b   1.000
_cell.length_c   1.000
_cell.angle_alpha   90.00
_cell.angle_beta   90.00
_cell.angle_gamma   90.00
#
_symmetry.space_group_name_H-M   'P 1'
#
loop_
_entity.id
_entity.type
_entity.pdbx_description
1 polymer ?
#
loop_
_entity_poly.entity_id
_entity_poly.type
_entity_poly.pdbx_seq_one_letter_code
_entity_poly.pdbx_strand_id
1 'polypeptide(L)'
;MQIKEVEEKTGLERSSIRFYESEGLIHPKRLENGYREYGEEDLEALYKIKLFRSLHMTVEEIKGIFSGASSIRETLEERIRTLENEEGQIHYAKEVCMVMKNEVDSLEKLDGLKYLHLLEEKEKETGRPYYPEKEDRTPQIYAPWRRFFARILDLAFYTLLITIVRVFVFHDFLRNHNRFDNIVDTILGTVLMLLIEPLLLSKLGTTPGKAIWGLVVRREDGEYPSYREAFTRTLGVLYYGLAFNITFLELYTLYKSYKRADEKEQQPWELGFSYRLKDERNLRPVLFVAAYGFYLLSIFFFMGYQTLPPHRGELTLTEFSENYRYYVAYFDKEPVEQLNEHGDWEEVEQDGYVIEVPNYSIRPEFQFEVDGEYLRTFYFETSIGDVDDFIATNGNYMGLAYLSAAGAQEKGRFFSSLKPEDVMKEIYEKTMEDFTMTHKGVVADSTVDYRGYTGGGGFIIPQETSTDRYYKHSYKITLP
;
A
#
# COMPACT_ATOMS: atom_id res chain seq x y z
N MET A 1 31.04 -26.32 24.07
CA MET A 1 31.77 -25.45 23.12
C MET A 1 30.85 -24.36 22.61
N GLN A 2 31.35 -23.15 22.39
CA GLN A 2 30.58 -22.06 21.75
C GLN A 2 30.69 -22.14 20.22
N ILE A 3 29.76 -21.50 19.49
CA ILE A 3 29.69 -21.62 18.02
C ILE A 3 31.00 -21.23 17.30
N LYS A 4 31.76 -20.28 17.85
CA LYS A 4 33.06 -19.86 17.29
C LYS A 4 34.11 -20.96 17.39
N GLU A 5 34.16 -21.68 18.51
CA GLU A 5 35.09 -22.80 18.70
C GLU A 5 34.71 -23.98 17.79
N VAL A 6 33.42 -24.21 17.57
CA VAL A 6 32.92 -25.24 16.65
C VAL A 6 33.27 -24.90 15.20
N GLU A 7 33.13 -23.64 14.81
CA GLU A 7 33.55 -23.12 13.50
C GLU A 7 35.06 -23.33 13.29
N GLU A 8 35.89 -22.97 14.26
CA GLU A 8 37.34 -23.17 14.20
C GLU A 8 37.74 -24.66 14.11
N LYS A 9 37.06 -25.54 14.85
CA LYS A 9 37.34 -26.99 14.82
C LYS A 9 36.83 -27.68 13.53
N THR A 10 35.59 -27.40 13.13
CA THR A 10 34.94 -28.08 11.99
C THR A 10 35.27 -27.45 10.65
N GLY A 11 35.68 -26.18 10.63
CA GLY A 11 35.83 -25.37 9.43
C GLY A 11 34.50 -25.08 8.71
N LEU A 12 33.37 -25.21 9.41
CA LEU A 12 32.04 -24.86 8.89
C LEU A 12 31.66 -23.46 9.34
N GLU A 13 31.10 -22.66 8.42
CA GLU A 13 30.57 -21.34 8.78
C GLU A 13 29.42 -21.44 9.78
N ARG A 14 29.28 -20.42 10.63
CA ARG A 14 28.16 -20.34 11.61
C ARG A 14 26.78 -20.47 10.97
N SER A 15 26.61 -19.95 9.76
CA SER A 15 25.38 -20.07 8.95
C SER A 15 25.02 -21.54 8.70
N SER A 16 26.00 -22.34 8.28
CA SER A 16 25.86 -23.76 8.01
C SER A 16 25.56 -24.57 9.28
N ILE A 17 26.25 -24.26 10.38
CA ILE A 17 26.00 -24.92 11.68
C ILE A 17 24.56 -24.67 12.14
N ARG A 18 24.07 -23.43 12.04
CA ARG A 18 22.68 -23.07 12.38
C ARG A 18 21.67 -23.70 11.43
N PHE A 19 22.01 -23.83 10.16
CA PHE A 19 21.17 -24.52 9.19
C PHE A 19 21.03 -26.01 9.56
N TYR A 20 22.12 -26.71 9.90
CA TYR A 20 22.02 -28.10 10.34
C TYR A 20 21.26 -28.27 11.67
N GLU A 21 21.34 -27.30 12.57
CA GLU A 21 20.46 -27.24 13.76
C GLU A 21 18.99 -27.09 13.37
N SER A 22 18.64 -26.18 12.45
CA SER A 22 17.23 -26.00 12.02
C SER A 22 16.69 -27.19 11.25
N GLU A 23 17.56 -27.90 10.54
CA GLU A 23 17.24 -29.14 9.84
C GLU A 23 17.15 -30.36 10.77
N GLY A 24 17.47 -30.21 12.06
CA GLY A 24 17.38 -31.26 13.07
C GLY A 24 18.49 -32.31 13.00
N LEU A 25 19.64 -31.97 12.40
CA LEU A 25 20.80 -32.86 12.29
C LEU A 25 21.74 -32.77 13.50
N ILE A 26 21.68 -31.68 14.26
CA ILE A 26 22.40 -31.47 15.52
C ILE A 26 21.48 -30.84 16.57
N HIS A 27 21.78 -31.06 17.85
CA HIS A 27 20.91 -30.66 18.95
C HIS A 27 21.71 -30.07 20.12
N PRO A 28 22.36 -28.91 19.92
CA PRO A 28 23.14 -28.26 20.98
C PRO A 28 22.26 -27.91 22.18
N LYS A 29 22.80 -28.06 23.39
CA LYS A 29 22.10 -27.71 24.63
C LYS A 29 21.95 -26.19 24.72
N ARG A 30 20.81 -25.74 25.23
CA ARG A 30 20.61 -24.32 25.58
C ARG A 30 20.91 -24.10 27.05
N LEU A 31 21.82 -23.18 27.33
CA LEU A 31 22.15 -22.73 28.67
C LEU A 31 21.08 -21.76 29.20
N GLU A 32 21.00 -21.57 30.51
CA GLU A 32 20.05 -20.66 31.17
C GLU A 32 20.17 -19.20 30.69
N ASN A 33 21.36 -18.81 30.22
CA ASN A 33 21.63 -17.50 29.64
C ASN A 33 21.22 -17.37 28.16
N GLY A 34 20.57 -18.38 27.58
CA GLY A 34 20.08 -18.40 26.20
C GLY A 34 21.14 -18.73 25.14
N TYR A 35 22.41 -18.95 25.54
CA TYR A 35 23.46 -19.35 24.62
C TYR A 35 23.39 -20.85 24.29
N ARG A 36 23.92 -21.21 23.12
CA ARG A 36 24.05 -22.61 22.67
C ARG A 36 25.38 -23.17 23.12
N GLU A 37 25.33 -24.32 23.74
CA GLU A 37 26.49 -25.12 24.08
C GLU A 37 26.48 -26.39 23.22
N TYR A 38 27.46 -26.48 22.32
CA TYR A 38 27.67 -27.64 21.46
C TYR A 38 28.52 -28.66 22.20
N GLY A 39 28.04 -29.91 22.24
CA GLY A 39 28.76 -31.04 22.80
C GLY A 39 29.74 -31.66 21.81
N GLU A 40 30.49 -32.66 22.28
CA GLU A 40 31.35 -33.48 21.40
C GLU A 40 30.51 -34.31 20.41
N GLU A 41 29.30 -34.74 20.78
CA GLU A 41 28.37 -35.45 19.89
C GLU A 41 27.94 -34.57 18.70
N ASP A 42 27.62 -33.29 18.94
CA ASP A 42 27.29 -32.33 17.88
C ASP A 42 28.50 -32.11 16.96
N LEU A 43 29.71 -32.08 17.53
CA LEU A 43 30.94 -31.90 16.76
C LEU A 43 31.20 -33.10 15.84
N GLU A 44 31.03 -34.33 16.36
CA GLU A 44 31.17 -35.56 15.58
C GLU A 44 30.11 -35.65 14.47
N ALA A 45 28.86 -35.27 14.77
CA ALA A 45 27.79 -35.16 13.78
C ALA A 45 28.16 -34.17 12.68
N LEU A 46 28.69 -32.99 13.01
CA LEU A 46 29.14 -31.99 12.04
C LEU A 46 30.27 -32.51 11.14
N TYR A 47 31.22 -33.29 11.66
CA TYR A 47 32.24 -33.92 10.83
C TYR A 47 31.65 -34.93 9.84
N LYS A 48 30.69 -35.76 10.28
CA LYS A 48 29.98 -36.72 9.41
C LYS A 48 29.18 -35.99 8.32
N ILE A 49 28.44 -34.95 8.68
CA ILE A 49 27.70 -34.10 7.73
C ILE A 49 28.67 -33.50 6.71
N LYS A 50 29.77 -32.91 7.17
CA LYS A 50 30.80 -32.34 6.29
C LYS A 50 31.38 -33.37 5.32
N LEU A 51 31.63 -34.59 5.77
CA LEU A 51 32.11 -35.69 4.94
C LEU A 51 31.10 -36.03 3.85
N PHE A 52 29.84 -36.31 4.21
CA PHE A 52 28.81 -36.65 3.23
C PHE A 52 28.51 -35.50 2.25
N ARG A 53 28.53 -34.24 2.72
CA ARG A 53 28.42 -33.07 1.85
C ARG A 53 29.59 -32.95 0.88
N SER A 54 30.81 -33.31 1.30
CA SER A 54 31.98 -33.37 0.41
C SER A 54 31.87 -34.46 -0.66
N LEU A 55 31.03 -35.48 -0.43
CA LEU A 55 30.67 -36.52 -1.41
C LEU A 55 29.45 -36.12 -2.27
N HIS A 56 29.02 -34.86 -2.21
CA HIS A 56 27.88 -34.30 -2.90
C HIS A 56 26.52 -34.93 -2.54
N MET A 57 26.40 -35.47 -1.33
CA MET A 57 25.11 -35.95 -0.83
C MET A 57 24.21 -34.78 -0.41
N THR A 58 22.92 -34.92 -0.64
CA THR A 58 21.86 -33.99 -0.24
C THR A 58 21.62 -34.01 1.26
N VAL A 59 20.98 -32.96 1.79
CA VAL A 59 20.67 -32.88 3.23
C VAL A 59 19.64 -33.94 3.60
N GLU A 60 18.73 -34.25 2.70
CA GLU A 60 17.69 -35.27 2.82
C GLU A 60 18.29 -36.68 2.95
N GLU A 61 19.25 -37.05 2.09
CA GLU A 61 19.98 -38.32 2.18
C GLU A 61 20.74 -38.43 3.52
N ILE A 62 21.40 -37.34 3.93
CA ILE A 62 22.11 -37.29 5.22
C ILE A 62 21.13 -37.48 6.39
N LYS A 63 19.95 -36.85 6.36
CA LYS A 63 18.90 -37.07 7.36
C LYS A 63 18.41 -38.53 7.37
N GLY A 64 18.24 -39.13 6.19
CA GLY A 64 17.86 -40.54 6.05
C GLY A 64 18.88 -41.46 6.74
N ILE A 65 20.17 -41.19 6.56
CA ILE A 65 21.26 -41.89 7.22
C ILE A 65 21.23 -41.67 8.75
N PHE A 66 21.13 -40.42 9.21
CA PHE A 66 21.18 -40.08 10.63
C PHE A 66 19.99 -40.63 11.42
N SER A 67 18.81 -40.71 10.80
CA SER A 67 17.60 -41.25 11.40
C SER A 67 17.50 -42.79 11.30
N GLY A 68 18.40 -43.44 10.56
CA GLY A 68 18.34 -44.88 10.27
C GLY A 68 17.26 -45.27 9.27
N ALA A 69 16.58 -44.31 8.64
CA ALA A 69 15.59 -44.55 7.58
C ALA A 69 16.23 -45.06 6.28
N SER A 70 17.51 -44.77 6.07
CA SER A 70 18.29 -45.22 4.91
C SER A 70 19.58 -45.88 5.36
N SER A 71 19.93 -47.00 4.71
CA SER A 71 21.22 -47.67 4.96
C SER A 71 22.36 -46.84 4.39
N ILE A 72 23.41 -46.61 5.18
CA ILE A 72 24.64 -45.94 4.72
C ILE A 72 25.23 -46.68 3.52
N ARG A 73 25.22 -48.02 3.54
CA ARG A 73 25.78 -48.82 2.45
C ARG A 73 25.00 -48.60 1.15
N GLU A 74 23.68 -48.69 1.20
CA GLU A 74 22.82 -48.53 0.01
C GLU A 74 22.96 -47.12 -0.58
N THR A 75 22.94 -46.10 0.29
CA THR A 75 23.09 -44.70 -0.13
C THR A 75 24.46 -44.44 -0.77
N LEU A 76 25.53 -45.03 -0.23
CA LEU A 76 26.86 -44.93 -0.83
C LEU A 76 26.97 -45.71 -2.14
N GLU A 77 26.38 -46.90 -2.25
CA GLU A 77 26.33 -47.67 -3.49
C GLU A 77 25.60 -46.91 -4.60
N GLU A 78 24.48 -46.25 -4.28
CA GLU A 78 23.76 -45.38 -5.22
C GLU A 78 24.59 -44.15 -5.62
N ARG A 79 25.28 -43.51 -4.66
CA ARG A 79 26.17 -42.39 -4.97
C ARG A 79 27.35 -42.80 -5.85
N ILE A 80 27.95 -43.97 -5.61
CA ILE A 80 29.02 -44.53 -6.46
C ILE A 80 28.51 -44.73 -7.88
N ARG A 81 27.33 -45.36 -8.06
CA ARG A 81 26.73 -45.53 -9.40
C ARG A 81 26.49 -44.18 -10.09
N THR A 82 26.05 -43.18 -9.33
CA THR A 82 25.82 -41.83 -9.86
C THR A 82 27.13 -41.18 -10.32
N LEU A 83 28.18 -41.26 -9.50
CA LEU A 83 29.53 -40.75 -9.82
C LEU A 83 30.13 -41.46 -11.04
N GLU A 84 29.98 -42.78 -11.16
CA GLU A 84 30.43 -43.54 -12.32
C GLU A 84 29.72 -43.09 -13.60
N ASN A 85 28.42 -42.78 -13.52
CA ASN A 85 27.66 -42.24 -14.64
C ASN A 85 28.12 -40.82 -15.01
N GLU A 86 28.31 -39.94 -14.02
CA GLU A 86 28.85 -38.59 -14.20
C GLU A 86 30.25 -38.63 -14.86
N GLU A 87 31.15 -39.52 -14.40
CA GLU A 87 32.48 -39.71 -14.99
C GLU A 87 32.40 -40.14 -16.47
N GLY A 88 31.51 -41.09 -16.78
CA GLY A 88 31.26 -41.52 -18.16
C GLY A 88 30.79 -40.36 -19.04
N GLN A 89 29.82 -39.57 -18.57
CA GLN A 89 29.31 -38.42 -19.30
C GLN A 89 30.38 -37.35 -19.56
N ILE A 90 31.18 -37.03 -18.54
CA ILE A 90 32.31 -36.09 -18.66
C ILE A 90 33.32 -36.62 -19.68
N HIS A 91 33.60 -37.93 -19.67
CA HIS A 91 34.48 -38.56 -20.63
C HIS A 91 33.96 -38.42 -22.08
N TYR A 92 32.67 -38.71 -22.33
CA TYR A 92 32.07 -38.56 -23.67
C TYR A 92 32.06 -37.12 -24.16
N ALA A 93 31.66 -36.19 -23.28
CA ALA A 93 31.69 -34.76 -23.61
C ALA A 93 33.11 -34.30 -23.98
N LYS A 94 34.11 -34.80 -23.26
CA LYS A 94 35.52 -34.53 -23.55
C LYS A 94 35.96 -35.12 -24.90
N GLU A 95 35.57 -36.36 -25.22
CA GLU A 95 35.86 -36.97 -26.53
C GLU A 95 35.24 -36.18 -27.68
N VAL A 96 33.96 -35.82 -27.58
CA VAL A 96 33.27 -35.02 -28.59
C VAL A 96 33.91 -33.64 -28.72
N CYS A 97 34.26 -32.99 -27.61
CA CYS A 97 35.05 -31.75 -27.62
C CYS A 97 36.39 -31.91 -28.33
N MET A 98 37.09 -33.04 -28.18
CA MET A 98 38.35 -33.31 -28.88
C MET A 98 38.15 -33.49 -30.39
N VAL A 99 37.12 -34.22 -30.80
CA VAL A 99 36.80 -34.40 -32.22
C VAL A 99 36.41 -33.06 -32.83
N MET A 100 35.50 -32.31 -32.20
CA MET A 100 35.09 -30.97 -32.64
C MET A 100 36.29 -30.03 -32.74
N LYS A 101 37.17 -30.01 -31.74
CA LYS A 101 38.38 -29.16 -31.73
C LYS A 101 39.31 -29.47 -32.90
N ASN A 102 39.40 -30.73 -33.33
CA ASN A 102 40.31 -31.15 -34.40
C ASN A 102 39.72 -30.97 -35.81
N GLU A 103 38.39 -30.95 -35.94
CA GLU A 103 37.70 -30.92 -37.24
C GLU A 103 37.04 -29.57 -37.58
N VAL A 104 36.77 -28.73 -36.58
CA VAL A 104 36.00 -27.48 -36.74
C VAL A 104 36.89 -26.27 -36.54
N ASP A 105 37.29 -25.63 -37.66
CA ASP A 105 38.10 -24.41 -37.64
C ASP A 105 37.29 -23.11 -37.45
N SER A 106 35.98 -23.16 -37.71
CA SER A 106 35.09 -22.00 -37.70
C SER A 106 33.63 -22.41 -37.50
N LEU A 107 32.83 -21.57 -36.83
CA LEU A 107 31.42 -21.85 -36.53
C LEU A 107 30.58 -22.14 -37.79
N GLU A 108 30.88 -21.51 -38.92
CA GLU A 108 30.17 -21.73 -40.20
C GLU A 108 30.36 -23.16 -40.76
N LYS A 109 31.39 -23.87 -40.32
CA LYS A 109 31.68 -25.26 -40.72
C LYS A 109 31.22 -26.27 -39.67
N LEU A 110 30.63 -25.82 -38.57
CA LEU A 110 30.14 -26.68 -37.51
C LEU A 110 28.84 -27.37 -37.94
N ASP A 111 28.92 -28.67 -38.20
CA ASP A 111 27.73 -29.51 -38.39
C ASP A 111 27.21 -29.99 -37.04
N GLY A 112 26.24 -29.27 -36.46
CA GLY A 112 25.65 -29.62 -35.17
C GLY A 112 24.99 -31.00 -35.15
N LEU A 113 24.38 -31.44 -36.26
CA LEU A 113 23.72 -32.76 -36.35
C LEU A 113 24.73 -33.89 -36.25
N LYS A 114 25.90 -33.76 -36.91
CA LYS A 114 26.99 -34.73 -36.84
C LYS A 114 27.43 -34.98 -35.39
N TYR A 115 27.70 -33.91 -34.64
CA TYR A 115 28.24 -34.03 -33.28
C TYR A 115 27.16 -34.44 -32.25
N LEU A 116 25.89 -34.10 -32.48
CA LEU A 116 24.77 -34.63 -31.69
C LEU A 116 24.62 -36.14 -31.88
N HIS A 117 24.66 -36.64 -33.12
CA HIS A 117 24.64 -38.08 -33.36
C HIS A 117 25.84 -38.81 -32.76
N LEU A 118 27.03 -38.19 -32.74
CA LEU A 118 28.20 -38.76 -32.08
C LEU A 118 27.99 -38.92 -30.56
N LEU A 119 27.31 -37.96 -29.91
CA LEU A 119 26.90 -38.08 -28.50
C LEU A 119 25.91 -39.24 -28.30
N GLU A 120 24.90 -39.35 -29.17
CA GLU A 120 23.88 -40.41 -29.13
C GLU A 120 24.47 -41.81 -29.38
N GLU A 121 25.44 -41.95 -30.29
CA GLU A 121 26.14 -43.21 -30.55
C GLU A 121 26.94 -43.65 -29.32
N LYS A 122 27.66 -42.73 -28.68
CA LYS A 122 28.45 -43.00 -27.46
C LYS A 122 27.58 -43.39 -26.28
N GLU A 123 26.40 -42.79 -26.16
CA GLU A 123 25.38 -43.21 -25.18
C GLU A 123 24.89 -44.64 -25.44
N LYS A 124 24.58 -44.99 -26.70
CA LYS A 124 24.13 -46.35 -27.07
C LYS A 124 25.19 -47.42 -26.84
N GLU A 125 26.46 -47.13 -27.10
CA GLU A 125 27.58 -48.06 -26.87
C GLU A 125 27.74 -48.44 -25.40
N THR A 126 27.41 -47.53 -24.49
CA THR A 126 27.76 -47.64 -23.06
C THR A 126 26.55 -47.89 -22.16
N GLY A 127 25.33 -47.70 -22.69
CA GLY A 127 24.08 -47.88 -21.96
C GLY A 127 23.85 -46.84 -20.87
N ARG A 128 24.60 -45.72 -20.89
CA ARG A 128 24.53 -44.65 -19.89
C ARG A 128 23.97 -43.39 -20.56
N PRO A 129 22.81 -42.89 -20.14
CA PRO A 129 22.19 -41.73 -20.78
C PRO A 129 23.05 -40.49 -20.62
N TYR A 130 23.22 -39.73 -21.71
CA TYR A 130 23.77 -38.39 -21.67
C TYR A 130 22.66 -37.46 -21.17
N TYR A 131 22.80 -36.89 -19.97
CA TYR A 131 21.88 -35.85 -19.53
C TYR A 131 22.25 -34.56 -20.28
N PRO A 132 21.39 -34.02 -21.17
CA PRO A 132 21.48 -32.61 -21.44
C PRO A 132 21.22 -31.92 -20.09
N GLU A 133 22.09 -30.99 -19.73
CA GLU A 133 21.79 -30.02 -18.67
C GLU A 133 20.34 -29.56 -18.84
N LYS A 134 19.61 -29.50 -17.72
CA LYS A 134 18.26 -28.93 -17.52
C LYS A 134 17.78 -28.20 -18.76
N GLU A 135 16.65 -28.67 -19.35
CA GLU A 135 15.84 -27.96 -20.37
C GLU A 135 16.22 -26.49 -20.42
N ASP A 136 16.52 -25.91 -21.60
CA ASP A 136 16.79 -24.48 -21.82
C ASP A 136 15.73 -23.60 -21.12
N ARG A 137 15.89 -23.44 -19.81
CA ARG A 137 14.99 -22.77 -18.91
C ARG A 137 15.52 -21.37 -18.93
N THR A 138 14.75 -20.48 -19.51
CA THR A 138 15.05 -19.05 -19.47
C THR A 138 15.39 -18.68 -18.01
N PRO A 139 16.56 -18.08 -17.75
CA PRO A 139 17.03 -17.90 -16.38
C PRO A 139 16.00 -17.14 -15.54
N GLN A 140 15.59 -17.75 -14.42
CA GLN A 140 14.63 -17.16 -13.49
C GLN A 140 15.25 -15.92 -12.84
N ILE A 141 14.55 -14.78 -12.94
CA ILE A 141 15.02 -13.51 -12.39
C ILE A 141 14.38 -13.27 -11.02
N TYR A 142 15.20 -13.29 -9.97
CA TYR A 142 14.74 -13.18 -8.59
C TYR A 142 14.58 -11.73 -8.08
N ALA A 143 15.10 -10.73 -8.82
CA ALA A 143 15.15 -9.29 -8.52
C ALA A 143 14.14 -8.76 -7.46
N PRO A 144 14.44 -8.90 -6.14
CA PRO A 144 13.45 -8.69 -5.09
C PRO A 144 13.01 -7.23 -5.00
N TRP A 145 13.95 -6.28 -5.13
CA TRP A 145 13.64 -4.85 -5.08
C TRP A 145 12.79 -4.37 -6.24
N ARG A 146 13.03 -4.86 -7.47
CA ARG A 146 12.19 -4.53 -8.62
C ARG A 146 10.75 -5.00 -8.42
N ARG A 147 10.57 -6.21 -7.85
CA ARG A 147 9.25 -6.77 -7.55
C ARG A 147 8.55 -5.99 -6.43
N PHE A 148 9.28 -5.64 -5.38
CA PHE A 148 8.78 -4.87 -4.25
C PHE A 148 8.29 -3.48 -4.69
N PHE A 149 9.12 -2.71 -5.39
CA PHE A 149 8.73 -1.37 -5.87
C PHE A 149 7.64 -1.42 -6.94
N ALA A 150 7.65 -2.44 -7.82
CA ALA A 150 6.53 -2.67 -8.73
C ALA A 150 5.20 -2.88 -7.98
N ARG A 151 5.23 -3.67 -6.89
CA ARG A 151 4.03 -3.93 -6.07
C ARG A 151 3.54 -2.68 -5.35
N ILE A 152 4.43 -1.86 -4.79
CA ILE A 152 4.06 -0.56 -4.19
C ILE A 152 3.29 0.30 -5.19
N LEU A 153 3.80 0.39 -6.42
CA LEU A 153 3.15 1.20 -7.46
C LEU A 153 1.82 0.60 -7.93
N ASP A 154 1.74 -0.73 -8.05
CA ASP A 154 0.48 -1.42 -8.36
C ASP A 154 -0.59 -1.15 -7.29
N LEU A 155 -0.24 -1.22 -6.00
CA LEU A 155 -1.16 -0.91 -4.91
C LEU A 155 -1.61 0.55 -4.95
N ALA A 156 -0.68 1.49 -5.12
CA ALA A 156 -0.99 2.92 -5.24
C ALA A 156 -1.93 3.21 -6.43
N PHE A 157 -1.75 2.50 -7.54
CA PHE A 157 -2.64 2.61 -8.70
C PHE A 157 -4.07 2.19 -8.37
N TYR A 158 -4.28 1.06 -7.69
CA TYR A 158 -5.63 0.62 -7.31
C TYR A 158 -6.26 1.55 -6.26
N THR A 159 -5.49 2.00 -5.28
CA THR A 159 -5.96 3.00 -4.30
C THR A 159 -6.41 4.27 -5.01
N LEU A 160 -5.65 4.79 -5.97
CA LEU A 160 -6.01 5.98 -6.72
C LEU A 160 -7.34 5.82 -7.49
N LEU A 161 -7.59 4.65 -8.09
CA LEU A 161 -8.85 4.37 -8.76
C LEU A 161 -10.04 4.42 -7.79
N ILE A 162 -9.90 3.86 -6.60
CA ILE A 162 -10.93 3.93 -5.55
C ILE A 162 -11.12 5.37 -5.09
N THR A 163 -10.03 6.12 -4.85
CA THR A 163 -10.08 7.54 -4.48
C THR A 163 -10.85 8.38 -5.51
N ILE A 164 -10.62 8.17 -6.81
CA ILE A 164 -11.34 8.88 -7.88
C ILE A 164 -12.85 8.61 -7.79
N VAL A 165 -13.23 7.34 -7.62
CA VAL A 165 -14.66 6.98 -7.49
C VAL A 165 -15.28 7.60 -6.24
N ARG A 166 -14.59 7.57 -5.09
CA ARG A 166 -15.08 8.18 -3.85
C ARG A 166 -15.29 9.69 -3.99
N VAL A 167 -14.31 10.39 -4.55
CA VAL A 167 -14.36 11.85 -4.69
C VAL A 167 -15.42 12.30 -5.69
N PHE A 168 -15.54 11.65 -6.86
CA PHE A 168 -16.40 12.16 -7.94
C PHE A 168 -17.77 11.47 -8.05
N VAL A 169 -17.92 10.23 -7.57
CA VAL A 169 -19.19 9.50 -7.63
C VAL A 169 -19.92 9.62 -6.31
N PHE A 170 -19.24 9.32 -5.21
CA PHE A 170 -19.83 9.34 -3.87
C PHE A 170 -19.74 10.69 -3.18
N HIS A 171 -19.00 11.66 -3.74
CA HIS A 171 -18.76 12.97 -3.16
C HIS A 171 -18.21 12.90 -1.72
N ASP A 172 -17.47 11.83 -1.42
CA ASP A 172 -16.92 11.55 -0.09
C ASP A 172 -15.67 12.38 0.16
N PHE A 173 -15.60 13.05 1.31
CA PHE A 173 -14.50 13.92 1.67
C PHE A 173 -13.32 13.12 2.22
N LEU A 174 -12.17 13.19 1.55
CA LEU A 174 -10.97 12.44 1.95
C LEU A 174 -10.49 12.79 3.37
N ARG A 175 -10.83 13.99 3.85
CA ARG A 175 -10.55 14.44 5.22
C ARG A 175 -11.33 13.65 6.27
N ASN A 176 -12.56 13.25 5.97
CA ASN A 176 -13.46 12.59 6.91
C ASN A 176 -13.22 11.07 6.99
N HIS A 177 -12.19 10.60 6.29
CA HIS A 177 -11.85 9.20 6.16
C HIS A 177 -11.26 8.66 7.47
N ASN A 178 -12.02 7.79 8.14
CA ASN A 178 -11.61 7.20 9.41
C ASN A 178 -10.83 5.88 9.22
N ARG A 179 -10.51 5.17 10.31
CA ARG A 179 -9.77 3.90 10.22
C ARG A 179 -10.57 2.79 9.55
N PHE A 180 -11.88 2.74 9.76
CA PHE A 180 -12.76 1.72 9.17
C PHE A 180 -12.84 1.91 7.65
N ASP A 181 -13.03 3.14 7.25
CA ASP A 181 -12.97 3.65 5.89
C ASP A 181 -11.67 3.23 5.14
N ASN A 182 -10.51 3.33 5.79
CA ASN A 182 -9.24 2.83 5.23
C ASN A 182 -9.21 1.30 5.04
N ILE A 183 -9.88 0.53 5.91
CA ILE A 183 -10.00 -0.92 5.76
C ILE A 183 -10.89 -1.24 4.56
N VAL A 184 -12.01 -0.54 4.41
CA VAL A 184 -12.91 -0.67 3.25
C VAL A 184 -12.15 -0.39 1.95
N ASP A 185 -11.37 0.68 1.88
CA ASP A 185 -10.54 1.00 0.72
C ASP A 185 -9.52 -0.08 0.39
N THR A 186 -8.89 -0.65 1.42
CA THR A 186 -7.92 -1.74 1.26
C THR A 186 -8.60 -2.99 0.67
N ILE A 187 -9.81 -3.31 1.14
CA ILE A 187 -10.60 -4.42 0.63
C ILE A 187 -11.03 -4.14 -0.83
N LEU A 188 -11.58 -2.97 -1.11
CA LEU A 188 -12.01 -2.58 -2.46
C LEU A 188 -10.85 -2.57 -3.45
N GLY A 189 -9.69 -2.03 -3.06
CA GLY A 189 -8.47 -2.05 -3.87
C GLY A 189 -7.97 -3.47 -4.13
N THR A 190 -8.07 -4.36 -3.14
CA THR A 190 -7.72 -5.78 -3.30
C THR A 190 -8.67 -6.51 -4.26
N VAL A 191 -9.98 -6.25 -4.16
CA VAL A 191 -10.97 -6.80 -5.10
C VAL A 191 -10.70 -6.30 -6.52
N LEU A 192 -10.42 -5.01 -6.67
CA LEU A 192 -10.10 -4.40 -7.95
C LEU A 192 -8.83 -5.01 -8.56
N MET A 193 -7.80 -5.25 -7.75
CA MET A 193 -6.58 -5.97 -8.16
C MET A 193 -6.91 -7.38 -8.66
N LEU A 194 -7.75 -8.14 -7.96
CA LEU A 194 -8.16 -9.49 -8.37
C LEU A 194 -8.95 -9.52 -9.69
N LEU A 195 -9.62 -8.43 -10.06
CA LEU A 195 -10.34 -8.31 -11.33
C LEU A 195 -9.41 -7.86 -12.47
N ILE A 196 -8.54 -6.87 -12.22
CA ILE A 196 -7.74 -6.21 -13.26
C ILE A 196 -6.39 -6.90 -13.50
N GLU A 197 -5.65 -7.27 -12.44
CA GLU A 197 -4.30 -7.85 -12.59
C GLU A 197 -4.31 -9.12 -13.46
N PRO A 198 -5.26 -10.08 -13.31
CA PRO A 198 -5.32 -11.26 -14.16
C PRO A 198 -5.59 -10.96 -15.64
N LEU A 199 -6.39 -9.94 -15.95
CA LEU A 199 -6.61 -9.47 -17.33
C LEU A 199 -5.32 -8.90 -17.92
N LEU A 200 -4.62 -8.04 -17.16
CA LEU A 200 -3.37 -7.43 -17.60
C LEU A 200 -2.27 -8.46 -17.81
N LEU A 201 -2.12 -9.42 -16.89
CA LEU A 201 -1.14 -10.48 -17.01
C LEU A 201 -1.45 -11.42 -18.19
N SER A 202 -2.71 -11.75 -18.43
CA SER A 202 -3.07 -12.65 -19.54
C SER A 202 -2.98 -12.02 -20.92
N LYS A 203 -3.12 -10.69 -21.04
CA LYS A 203 -3.03 -9.98 -22.32
C LYS A 203 -1.66 -9.38 -22.61
N LEU A 204 -0.96 -8.91 -21.57
CA LEU A 204 0.27 -8.12 -21.69
C LEU A 204 1.46 -8.78 -20.98
N GLY A 205 1.22 -9.76 -20.11
CA GLY A 205 2.24 -10.36 -19.26
C GLY A 205 2.77 -9.41 -18.18
N THR A 206 2.16 -8.25 -17.95
CA THR A 206 2.69 -7.27 -16.99
C THR A 206 1.58 -6.44 -16.35
N THR A 207 1.86 -5.84 -15.20
CA THR A 207 1.02 -4.85 -14.51
C THR A 207 1.65 -3.46 -14.63
N PRO A 208 0.95 -2.34 -14.33
CA PRO A 208 1.51 -1.01 -14.49
C PRO A 208 2.84 -0.83 -13.75
N GLY A 209 2.92 -1.26 -12.49
CA GLY A 209 4.13 -1.23 -11.68
C GLY A 209 5.23 -2.15 -12.19
N LYS A 210 4.89 -3.36 -12.62
CA LYS A 210 5.86 -4.29 -13.23
C LYS A 210 6.40 -3.74 -14.55
N ALA A 211 5.57 -3.07 -15.35
CA ALA A 211 5.96 -2.45 -16.62
C ALA A 211 6.98 -1.33 -16.40
N ILE A 212 6.84 -0.53 -15.34
CA ILE A 212 7.82 0.49 -14.94
C ILE A 212 9.18 -0.14 -14.67
N TRP A 213 9.24 -1.31 -14.03
CA TRP A 213 10.47 -2.03 -13.73
C TRP A 213 10.95 -3.00 -14.82
N GLY A 214 10.24 -3.05 -15.95
CA GLY A 214 10.57 -3.92 -17.09
C GLY A 214 10.32 -5.39 -16.84
N LEU A 215 9.50 -5.74 -15.85
CA LEU A 215 9.16 -7.11 -15.49
C LEU A 215 8.00 -7.62 -16.35
N VAL A 216 8.19 -8.80 -16.95
CA VAL A 216 7.15 -9.51 -17.71
C VAL A 216 7.05 -10.94 -17.19
N VAL A 217 5.84 -11.39 -16.90
CA VAL A 217 5.50 -12.74 -16.48
C VAL A 217 5.17 -13.57 -17.72
N ARG A 218 5.83 -14.71 -17.87
CA ARG A 218 5.57 -15.71 -18.91
C ARG A 218 5.43 -17.09 -18.28
N ARG A 219 4.76 -18.00 -18.98
CA ARG A 219 4.81 -19.43 -18.70
C ARG A 219 6.17 -19.99 -19.12
N GLU A 220 6.49 -21.21 -18.70
CA GLU A 220 7.74 -21.90 -19.06
C GLU A 220 7.88 -22.12 -20.57
N ASP A 221 6.77 -22.32 -21.28
CA ASP A 221 6.70 -22.39 -22.76
C ASP A 221 6.91 -21.03 -23.46
N GLY A 222 7.00 -19.93 -22.70
CA GLY A 222 7.19 -18.57 -23.18
C GLY A 222 5.91 -17.83 -23.57
N GLU A 223 4.76 -18.47 -23.51
CA GLU A 223 3.47 -17.82 -23.73
C GLU A 223 3.04 -16.96 -22.53
N TYR A 224 2.04 -16.10 -22.75
CA TYR A 224 1.41 -15.38 -21.65
C TYR A 224 0.56 -16.32 -20.78
N PRO A 225 0.43 -16.06 -19.47
CA PRO A 225 -0.49 -16.80 -18.61
C PRO A 225 -1.92 -16.77 -19.14
N SER A 226 -2.67 -17.86 -19.04
CA SER A 226 -4.11 -17.81 -19.20
C SER A 226 -4.75 -16.96 -18.08
N TYR A 227 -5.98 -16.49 -18.29
CA TYR A 227 -6.70 -15.71 -17.26
C TYR A 227 -6.80 -16.46 -15.92
N ARG A 228 -7.12 -17.76 -15.97
CA ARG A 228 -7.28 -18.60 -14.78
C ARG A 228 -5.96 -18.76 -14.03
N GLU A 229 -4.88 -19.02 -14.75
CA GLU A 229 -3.53 -19.09 -14.20
C GLU A 229 -3.12 -17.75 -13.56
N ALA A 230 -3.33 -16.64 -14.26
CA ALA A 230 -3.05 -15.31 -13.75
C ALA A 230 -3.87 -14.98 -12.49
N PHE A 231 -5.14 -15.41 -12.43
CA PHE A 231 -6.00 -15.24 -11.26
C PHE A 231 -5.48 -16.03 -10.06
N THR A 232 -5.18 -17.32 -10.23
CA THR A 232 -4.59 -18.17 -9.18
C THR A 232 -3.25 -17.59 -8.70
N ARG A 233 -2.44 -17.08 -9.62
CA ARG A 233 -1.17 -16.42 -9.32
C ARG A 233 -1.38 -15.18 -8.46
N THR A 234 -2.31 -14.29 -8.84
CA THR A 234 -2.61 -13.05 -8.10
C THR A 234 -3.20 -13.35 -6.72
N LEU A 235 -4.06 -14.36 -6.59
CA LEU A 235 -4.52 -14.86 -5.29
C LEU A 235 -3.36 -15.39 -4.44
N GLY A 236 -2.43 -16.13 -5.05
CA GLY A 236 -1.23 -16.62 -4.38
C GLY A 236 -0.35 -15.47 -3.85
N VAL A 237 -0.21 -14.38 -4.61
CA VAL A 237 0.47 -13.16 -4.14
C VAL A 237 -0.25 -12.56 -2.93
N LEU A 238 -1.58 -12.45 -2.99
CA LEU A 238 -2.37 -11.90 -1.90
C LEU A 238 -2.23 -12.72 -0.61
N TYR A 239 -2.24 -14.05 -0.72
CA TYR A 239 -2.15 -14.97 0.41
C TYR A 239 -0.73 -15.10 0.98
N TYR A 240 0.24 -15.48 0.14
CA TYR A 240 1.60 -15.80 0.59
C TYR A 240 2.56 -14.60 0.60
N GLY A 241 2.25 -13.54 -0.15
CA GLY A 241 3.10 -12.36 -0.30
C GLY A 241 2.63 -11.16 0.50
N LEU A 242 1.32 -10.86 0.46
CA LEU A 242 0.73 -9.70 1.15
C LEU A 242 0.00 -10.06 2.45
N ALA A 243 -0.24 -11.35 2.73
CA ALA A 243 -1.03 -11.80 3.88
C ALA A 243 -2.37 -11.05 4.03
N PHE A 244 -3.07 -10.80 2.90
CA PHE A 244 -4.29 -9.98 2.84
C PHE A 244 -4.15 -8.56 3.43
N ASN A 245 -2.95 -7.97 3.38
CA ASN A 245 -2.62 -6.65 3.93
C ASN A 245 -2.80 -6.56 5.46
N ILE A 246 -2.69 -7.69 6.18
CA ILE A 246 -2.64 -7.67 7.64
C ILE A 246 -1.26 -7.16 8.07
N THR A 247 -1.21 -5.94 8.58
CA THR A 247 0.02 -5.12 8.74
C THR A 247 1.27 -5.89 9.20
N PHE A 248 1.23 -6.60 10.33
CA PHE A 248 2.42 -7.31 10.84
C PHE A 248 2.72 -8.62 10.10
N LEU A 249 1.69 -9.30 9.58
CA LEU A 249 1.86 -10.53 8.80
C LEU A 249 2.37 -10.23 7.39
N GLU A 250 1.96 -9.11 6.80
CA GLU A 250 2.45 -8.61 5.52
C GLU A 250 3.96 -8.36 5.59
N LEU A 251 4.43 -7.62 6.60
CA LEU A 251 5.87 -7.37 6.78
C LEU A 251 6.67 -8.68 6.90
N TYR A 252 6.14 -9.66 7.64
CA TYR A 252 6.76 -10.97 7.80
C TYR A 252 6.80 -11.78 6.48
N THR A 253 5.70 -11.78 5.73
CA THR A 253 5.61 -12.49 4.44
C THR A 253 6.46 -11.84 3.36
N LEU A 254 6.57 -10.51 3.33
CA LEU A 254 7.50 -9.77 2.48
C LEU A 254 8.96 -10.08 2.83
N TYR A 255 9.32 -10.13 4.12
CA TYR A 255 10.65 -10.55 4.56
C TYR A 255 10.97 -11.99 4.12
N LYS A 256 10.03 -12.92 4.29
CA LYS A 256 10.17 -14.30 3.79
C LYS A 256 10.31 -14.35 2.27
N SER A 257 9.52 -13.57 1.54
CA SER A 257 9.61 -13.46 0.08
C SER A 257 10.98 -12.94 -0.34
N TYR A 258 11.52 -11.94 0.35
CA TYR A 258 12.86 -11.42 0.11
C TYR A 258 13.92 -12.50 0.33
N LYS A 259 13.88 -13.20 1.47
CA LYS A 259 14.84 -14.25 1.82
C LYS A 259 14.86 -15.37 0.77
N ARG A 260 13.69 -15.84 0.33
CA ARG A 260 13.58 -16.83 -0.77
C ARG A 260 14.21 -16.33 -2.06
N ALA A 261 13.96 -15.07 -2.42
CA ALA A 261 14.52 -14.49 -3.64
C ALA A 261 16.05 -14.36 -3.57
N ASP A 262 16.60 -14.04 -2.40
CA ASP A 262 18.04 -13.98 -2.13
C ASP A 262 18.70 -15.37 -2.21
N GLU A 263 18.01 -16.39 -1.68
CA GLU A 263 18.39 -17.80 -1.75
C GLU A 263 18.13 -18.45 -3.13
N LYS A 264 17.65 -17.67 -4.12
CA LYS A 264 17.26 -18.13 -5.47
C LYS A 264 16.20 -19.24 -5.47
N GLU A 265 15.33 -19.22 -4.47
CA GLU A 265 14.15 -20.07 -4.39
C GLU A 265 12.96 -19.45 -5.10
N GLN A 266 12.15 -20.28 -5.77
CA GLN A 266 10.92 -19.83 -6.40
C GLN A 266 9.90 -19.40 -5.35
N GLN A 267 9.10 -18.38 -5.65
CA GLN A 267 8.01 -17.99 -4.77
C GLN A 267 6.85 -19.00 -4.87
N PRO A 268 6.08 -19.22 -3.80
CA PRO A 268 4.96 -20.17 -3.79
C PRO A 268 3.91 -19.91 -4.88
N TRP A 269 3.75 -18.66 -5.30
CA TRP A 269 2.83 -18.23 -6.35
C TRP A 269 3.49 -18.15 -7.74
N GLU A 270 4.68 -18.73 -7.93
CA GLU A 270 5.45 -18.68 -9.19
C GLU A 270 5.72 -20.06 -9.80
N LEU A 271 5.10 -21.12 -9.25
CA LEU A 271 5.20 -22.47 -9.82
C LEU A 271 4.66 -22.49 -11.27
N GLY A 272 5.53 -22.80 -12.23
CA GLY A 272 5.22 -22.82 -13.67
C GLY A 272 5.30 -21.46 -14.39
N PHE A 273 5.82 -20.42 -13.74
CA PHE A 273 6.01 -19.10 -14.35
C PHE A 273 7.44 -18.60 -14.23
N SER A 274 7.91 -17.91 -15.27
CA SER A 274 9.20 -17.23 -15.28
C SER A 274 9.06 -15.72 -15.48
N TYR A 275 9.94 -14.97 -14.82
CA TYR A 275 10.06 -13.52 -15.04
C TYR A 275 11.12 -13.24 -16.09
N ARG A 276 10.79 -12.34 -17.02
CA ARG A 276 11.72 -11.79 -17.99
C ARG A 276 11.93 -10.31 -17.74
N LEU A 277 13.16 -9.86 -17.88
CA LEU A 277 13.50 -8.45 -17.95
C LEU A 277 13.46 -8.01 -19.41
N LYS A 278 12.66 -6.98 -19.68
CA LYS A 278 12.67 -6.30 -20.97
C LYS A 278 13.99 -5.55 -21.17
N ASP A 279 14.51 -4.93 -20.10
CA ASP A 279 15.79 -4.24 -20.05
C ASP A 279 16.23 -3.93 -18.61
N GLU A 280 17.50 -3.53 -18.46
CA GLU A 280 18.09 -3.07 -17.21
C GLU A 280 18.46 -1.58 -17.24
N ARG A 281 17.68 -0.76 -17.96
CA ARG A 281 18.01 0.66 -18.12
C ARG A 281 18.03 1.38 -16.76
N ASN A 282 19.04 2.21 -16.54
CA ASN A 282 19.16 3.05 -15.34
C ASN A 282 18.05 4.11 -15.20
N LEU A 283 17.20 4.28 -16.22
CA LEU A 283 16.02 5.16 -16.18
C LEU A 283 14.87 4.58 -15.33
N ARG A 284 14.85 3.27 -15.06
CA ARG A 284 13.74 2.58 -14.38
C ARG A 284 13.42 3.16 -12.99
N PRO A 285 14.39 3.46 -12.10
CA PRO A 285 14.13 4.16 -10.85
C PRO A 285 13.56 5.57 -11.04
N VAL A 286 14.01 6.31 -12.06
CA VAL A 286 13.49 7.67 -12.37
C VAL A 286 12.02 7.60 -12.78
N LEU A 287 11.66 6.61 -13.61
CA LEU A 287 10.25 6.37 -13.99
C LEU A 287 9.38 6.01 -12.79
N PHE A 288 9.92 5.21 -11.85
CA PHE A 288 9.21 4.88 -10.62
C PHE A 288 8.97 6.13 -9.76
N VAL A 289 10.00 6.95 -9.51
CA VAL A 289 9.86 8.18 -8.74
C VAL A 289 8.87 9.15 -9.41
N ALA A 290 8.91 9.29 -10.73
CA ALA A 290 7.97 10.11 -11.47
C ALA A 290 6.51 9.61 -11.33
N ALA A 291 6.28 8.31 -11.50
CA ALA A 291 4.95 7.72 -11.40
C ALA A 291 4.39 7.77 -9.97
N TYR A 292 5.21 7.47 -8.96
CA TYR A 292 4.81 7.56 -7.57
C TYR A 292 4.62 9.02 -7.13
N GLY A 293 5.46 9.94 -7.63
CA GLY A 293 5.27 11.38 -7.45
C GLY A 293 3.95 11.87 -8.05
N PHE A 294 3.57 11.40 -9.24
CA PHE A 294 2.27 11.69 -9.84
C PHE A 294 1.11 11.18 -8.97
N TYR A 295 1.22 9.97 -8.42
CA TYR A 295 0.24 9.46 -7.46
C TYR A 295 0.09 10.39 -6.24
N LEU A 296 1.20 10.76 -5.58
CA LEU A 296 1.17 11.67 -4.43
C LEU A 296 0.57 13.03 -4.81
N LEU A 297 0.98 13.61 -5.94
CA LEU A 297 0.42 14.87 -6.44
C LEU A 297 -1.08 14.76 -6.72
N SER A 298 -1.57 13.60 -7.17
CA SER A 298 -3.00 13.36 -7.39
C SER A 298 -3.78 13.34 -6.07
N ILE A 299 -3.23 12.74 -5.01
CA ILE A 299 -3.84 12.79 -3.68
C ILE A 299 -3.91 14.22 -3.14
N PHE A 300 -2.80 14.97 -3.22
CA PHE A 300 -2.78 16.39 -2.84
C PHE A 300 -3.77 17.22 -3.67
N PHE A 301 -3.87 16.92 -4.96
CA PHE A 301 -4.82 17.56 -5.86
C PHE A 301 -6.26 17.31 -5.41
N PHE A 302 -6.65 16.08 -5.05
CA PHE A 302 -8.00 15.80 -4.59
C PHE A 302 -8.31 16.47 -3.24
N MET A 303 -7.36 16.47 -2.31
CA MET A 303 -7.52 17.20 -1.05
C MET A 303 -7.73 18.71 -1.29
N GLY A 304 -6.93 19.32 -2.17
CA GLY A 304 -7.10 20.72 -2.55
C GLY A 304 -8.42 21.00 -3.27
N TYR A 305 -8.80 20.12 -4.20
CA TYR A 305 -10.05 20.22 -4.97
C TYR A 305 -11.30 20.24 -4.07
N GLN A 306 -11.28 19.50 -2.96
CA GLN A 306 -12.40 19.39 -2.01
C GLN A 306 -12.48 20.55 -0.99
N THR A 307 -11.55 21.50 -1.01
CA THR A 307 -11.59 22.66 -0.08
C THR A 307 -12.53 23.77 -0.55
N LEU A 308 -13.00 23.67 -1.78
CA LEU A 308 -13.67 24.72 -2.53
C LEU A 308 -15.07 24.27 -2.93
N PRO A 309 -16.07 25.16 -2.83
CA PRO A 309 -17.45 24.75 -3.02
C PRO A 309 -17.78 24.59 -4.52
N PRO A 310 -18.86 23.88 -4.86
CA PRO A 310 -19.23 23.59 -6.24
C PRO A 310 -19.60 24.83 -7.07
N HIS A 311 -20.37 25.78 -6.50
CA HIS A 311 -20.86 26.98 -7.19
C HIS A 311 -19.94 28.19 -6.96
N ARG A 312 -19.64 28.94 -8.02
CA ARG A 312 -18.55 29.93 -8.08
C ARG A 312 -18.99 31.19 -8.81
N GLY A 313 -18.40 32.33 -8.43
CA GLY A 313 -18.75 33.64 -8.97
C GLY A 313 -19.90 34.29 -8.20
N GLU A 314 -20.74 35.05 -8.91
CA GLU A 314 -21.99 35.57 -8.31
C GLU A 314 -22.93 34.40 -8.02
N LEU A 315 -23.46 34.35 -6.80
CA LEU A 315 -24.28 33.24 -6.32
C LEU A 315 -25.76 33.63 -6.35
N THR A 316 -26.61 32.73 -6.79
CA THR A 316 -28.04 32.78 -6.43
C THR A 316 -28.25 32.30 -4.99
N LEU A 317 -29.45 32.51 -4.43
CA LEU A 317 -29.79 31.99 -3.10
C LEU A 317 -29.65 30.46 -3.03
N THR A 318 -30.14 29.75 -4.05
CA THR A 318 -30.05 28.29 -4.13
C THR A 318 -28.60 27.82 -4.17
N GLU A 319 -27.76 28.45 -4.99
CA GLU A 319 -26.33 28.10 -5.07
C GLU A 319 -25.57 28.41 -3.77
N PHE A 320 -25.95 29.46 -3.05
CA PHE A 320 -25.42 29.73 -1.72
C PHE A 320 -25.80 28.62 -0.74
N SER A 321 -27.07 28.19 -0.72
CA SER A 321 -27.53 27.08 0.13
C SER A 321 -26.83 25.77 -0.21
N GLU A 322 -26.61 25.46 -1.49
CA GLU A 322 -25.84 24.27 -1.92
C GLU A 322 -24.38 24.34 -1.48
N ASN A 323 -23.74 25.51 -1.58
CA ASN A 323 -22.40 25.74 -1.05
C ASN A 323 -22.34 25.61 0.49
N TYR A 324 -23.39 26.06 1.19
CA TYR A 324 -23.51 25.90 2.64
C TYR A 324 -23.59 24.42 3.03
N ARG A 325 -24.49 23.67 2.39
CA ARG A 325 -24.59 22.21 2.57
C ARG A 325 -23.29 21.49 2.27
N TYR A 326 -22.56 21.92 1.24
CA TYR A 326 -21.25 21.38 0.91
C TYR A 326 -20.27 21.53 2.07
N TYR A 327 -20.19 22.71 2.69
CA TYR A 327 -19.30 22.94 3.83
C TYR A 327 -19.79 22.28 5.11
N VAL A 328 -21.10 22.16 5.31
CA VAL A 328 -21.66 21.32 6.39
C VAL A 328 -21.12 19.90 6.25
N ALA A 329 -21.27 19.27 5.07
CA ALA A 329 -20.76 17.92 4.81
C ALA A 329 -19.23 17.81 4.86
N TYR A 330 -18.51 18.89 4.54
CA TYR A 330 -17.05 18.95 4.63
C TYR A 330 -16.56 18.88 6.09
N PHE A 331 -17.24 19.54 7.03
CA PHE A 331 -16.84 19.60 8.44
C PHE A 331 -17.56 18.57 9.34
N ASP A 332 -18.77 18.17 8.97
CA ASP A 332 -19.63 17.27 9.74
C ASP A 332 -20.20 16.17 8.83
N LYS A 333 -19.95 14.91 9.18
CA LYS A 333 -20.35 13.74 8.39
C LYS A 333 -21.83 13.38 8.59
N GLU A 334 -22.39 13.74 9.75
CA GLU A 334 -23.77 13.41 10.14
C GLU A 334 -24.47 14.67 10.69
N PRO A 335 -24.69 15.68 9.83
CA PRO A 335 -25.31 16.91 10.28
C PRO A 335 -26.72 16.65 10.78
N VAL A 336 -27.15 17.38 11.81
CA VAL A 336 -28.54 17.34 12.32
C VAL A 336 -29.45 18.23 11.47
N GLU A 337 -28.88 19.28 10.86
CA GLU A 337 -29.60 20.34 10.18
C GLU A 337 -28.80 20.88 8.99
N GLN A 338 -29.50 21.36 7.97
CA GLN A 338 -28.92 22.00 6.80
C GLN A 338 -29.88 23.03 6.20
N LEU A 339 -29.43 23.79 5.20
CA LEU A 339 -30.30 24.69 4.43
C LEU A 339 -30.93 23.95 3.26
N ASN A 340 -32.20 24.21 2.98
CA ASN A 340 -32.86 23.80 1.74
C ASN A 340 -32.55 24.78 0.59
N GLU A 341 -33.08 24.52 -0.60
CA GLU A 341 -32.86 25.34 -1.81
C GLU A 341 -33.39 26.79 -1.71
N HIS A 342 -34.23 27.07 -0.72
CA HIS A 342 -34.81 28.38 -0.43
C HIS A 342 -34.09 29.12 0.72
N GLY A 343 -33.08 28.49 1.33
CA GLY A 343 -32.34 29.08 2.46
C GLY A 343 -33.04 28.90 3.81
N ASP A 344 -34.09 28.09 3.88
CA ASP A 344 -34.73 27.72 5.15
C ASP A 344 -34.04 26.49 5.76
N TRP A 345 -34.13 26.37 7.08
CA TRP A 345 -33.62 25.24 7.82
C TRP A 345 -34.45 23.97 7.60
N GLU A 346 -33.76 22.87 7.35
CA GLU A 346 -34.32 21.53 7.23
C GLU A 346 -33.56 20.56 8.15
N GLU A 347 -34.29 19.72 8.88
CA GLU A 347 -33.70 18.65 9.70
C GLU A 347 -33.30 17.48 8.81
N VAL A 348 -32.13 16.91 9.10
CA VAL A 348 -31.61 15.74 8.39
C VAL A 348 -31.91 14.49 9.21
N GLU A 349 -32.58 13.52 8.61
CA GLU A 349 -32.91 12.26 9.27
C GLU A 349 -31.62 11.50 9.63
N GLN A 350 -31.43 11.18 10.92
CA GLN A 350 -30.21 10.55 11.43
C GLN A 350 -30.42 9.05 11.70
N ASP A 351 -29.57 8.22 11.09
CA ASP A 351 -29.49 6.78 11.38
C ASP A 351 -28.54 6.52 12.58
N GLY A 352 -28.83 7.08 13.76
CA GLY A 352 -27.92 6.99 14.91
C GLY A 352 -28.47 7.41 16.27
N TYR A 353 -27.66 7.22 17.32
CA TYR A 353 -27.96 7.73 18.67
C TYR A 353 -27.42 9.16 18.82
N VAL A 354 -28.31 10.13 19.00
CA VAL A 354 -27.96 11.51 19.32
C VAL A 354 -27.49 11.56 20.78
N ILE A 355 -26.23 11.93 21.01
CA ILE A 355 -25.76 12.32 22.35
C ILE A 355 -26.12 13.80 22.50
N GLU A 356 -27.27 14.08 23.12
CA GLU A 356 -27.61 15.44 23.53
C GLU A 356 -26.64 15.88 24.63
N VAL A 357 -25.69 16.73 24.27
CA VAL A 357 -24.94 17.52 25.25
C VAL A 357 -25.90 18.62 25.72
N PRO A 358 -26.22 18.73 27.03
CA PRO A 358 -27.06 19.80 27.52
C PRO A 358 -26.39 21.14 27.22
N ASN A 359 -26.94 21.86 26.25
CA ASN A 359 -26.57 23.23 25.93
C ASN A 359 -27.81 23.96 25.44
N TYR A 360 -27.77 25.29 25.56
CA TYR A 360 -28.76 26.18 24.98
C TYR A 360 -28.19 26.74 23.68
N SER A 361 -28.55 26.12 22.56
CA SER A 361 -28.21 26.64 21.22
C SER A 361 -29.43 27.30 20.61
N ILE A 362 -29.31 28.57 20.20
CA ILE A 362 -30.32 29.20 19.34
C ILE A 362 -29.87 29.06 17.90
N ARG A 363 -30.65 28.31 17.13
CA ARG A 363 -30.54 28.28 15.67
C ARG A 363 -30.85 29.68 15.11
N PRO A 364 -29.91 30.35 14.43
CA PRO A 364 -30.14 31.67 13.85
C PRO A 364 -31.14 31.62 12.69
N GLU A 365 -32.06 32.59 12.62
CA GLU A 365 -32.89 32.78 11.43
C GLU A 365 -32.09 33.53 10.35
N PHE A 366 -31.78 32.83 9.26
CA PHE A 366 -31.04 33.39 8.14
C PHE A 366 -31.93 34.28 7.27
N GLN A 367 -31.44 35.47 6.95
CA GLN A 367 -32.13 36.46 6.16
C GLN A 367 -31.24 36.86 4.97
N PHE A 368 -31.85 36.98 3.80
CA PHE A 368 -31.15 37.13 2.54
C PHE A 368 -31.71 38.32 1.75
N GLU A 369 -30.82 39.14 1.19
CA GLU A 369 -31.19 40.20 0.25
C GLU A 369 -30.62 39.87 -1.13
N VAL A 370 -31.49 39.86 -2.12
CA VAL A 370 -31.20 39.50 -3.51
C VAL A 370 -31.38 40.73 -4.40
N ASP A 371 -30.45 40.96 -5.32
CA ASP A 371 -30.55 41.97 -6.38
C ASP A 371 -30.66 41.26 -7.73
N GLY A 372 -31.86 41.32 -8.34
CA GLY A 372 -32.20 40.49 -9.48
C GLY A 372 -32.28 39.01 -9.10
N GLU A 373 -31.38 38.19 -9.63
CA GLU A 373 -31.26 36.76 -9.32
C GLU A 373 -30.10 36.45 -8.35
N TYR A 374 -29.26 37.44 -8.05
CA TYR A 374 -28.01 37.24 -7.32
C TYR A 374 -28.10 37.70 -5.86
N LEU A 375 -27.58 36.89 -4.96
CA LEU A 375 -27.45 37.18 -3.55
C LEU A 375 -26.43 38.30 -3.32
N ARG A 376 -26.85 39.36 -2.62
CA ARG A 376 -25.98 40.50 -2.26
C ARG A 376 -25.66 40.53 -0.78
N THR A 377 -26.61 40.16 0.07
CA THR A 377 -26.41 40.18 1.52
C THR A 377 -27.01 38.94 2.16
N PHE A 378 -26.25 38.38 3.11
CA PHE A 378 -26.70 37.42 4.10
C PHE A 378 -26.60 38.07 5.47
N TYR A 379 -27.59 37.90 6.33
CA TYR A 379 -27.49 38.32 7.72
C TYR A 379 -28.33 37.44 8.64
N PHE A 380 -27.93 37.41 9.91
CA PHE A 380 -28.78 36.94 10.99
C PHE A 380 -28.50 37.73 12.26
N GLU A 381 -29.45 37.68 13.19
CA GLU A 381 -29.28 38.17 14.54
C GLU A 381 -29.88 37.16 15.51
N THR A 382 -29.10 36.79 16.54
CA THR A 382 -29.58 35.96 17.65
C THR A 382 -29.53 36.79 18.92
N SER A 383 -30.58 36.69 19.75
CA SER A 383 -30.60 37.32 21.06
C SER A 383 -31.14 36.34 22.10
N ILE A 384 -30.40 36.22 23.19
CA ILE A 384 -30.66 35.33 24.32
C ILE A 384 -30.79 36.20 25.56
N GLY A 385 -31.89 36.01 26.29
CA GLY A 385 -32.11 36.65 27.58
C GLY A 385 -31.31 35.98 28.71
N ASP A 386 -31.84 36.03 29.92
CA ASP A 386 -31.19 35.46 31.08
C ASP A 386 -31.31 33.93 31.10
N VAL A 387 -30.23 33.23 30.74
CA VAL A 387 -30.12 31.77 30.72
C VAL A 387 -29.03 31.30 31.68
N ASP A 388 -29.36 30.33 32.53
CA ASP A 388 -28.47 29.69 33.52
C ASP A 388 -27.95 28.33 33.04
N ASP A 389 -27.48 28.30 31.79
CA ASP A 389 -26.89 27.13 31.15
C ASP A 389 -25.82 27.55 30.13
N PHE A 390 -25.01 26.60 29.66
CA PHE A 390 -24.03 26.79 28.61
C PHE A 390 -24.71 27.18 27.31
N ILE A 391 -24.23 28.22 26.64
CA ILE A 391 -24.75 28.64 25.35
C ILE A 391 -23.74 28.30 24.25
N ALA A 392 -24.18 27.63 23.19
CA ALA A 392 -23.36 27.41 22.01
C ALA A 392 -23.24 28.72 21.22
N THR A 393 -22.03 29.09 20.81
CA THR A 393 -21.83 30.31 20.00
C THR A 393 -22.19 30.07 18.54
N ASN A 394 -22.43 31.15 17.80
CA ASN A 394 -22.76 31.07 16.38
C ASN A 394 -21.54 30.80 15.46
N GLY A 395 -20.37 30.49 16.01
CA GLY A 395 -19.11 30.38 15.24
C GLY A 395 -19.18 29.40 14.06
N ASN A 396 -19.88 28.27 14.23
CA ASN A 396 -20.14 27.32 13.14
C ASN A 396 -20.94 27.95 12.00
N TYR A 397 -22.10 28.54 12.30
CA TYR A 397 -22.98 29.16 11.32
C TYR A 397 -22.27 30.28 10.55
N MET A 398 -21.53 31.13 11.27
CA MET A 398 -20.77 32.23 10.69
C MET A 398 -19.68 31.72 9.74
N GLY A 399 -18.90 30.72 10.17
CA GLY A 399 -17.82 30.18 9.36
C GLY A 399 -18.31 29.44 8.11
N LEU A 400 -19.36 28.63 8.24
CA LEU A 400 -19.98 27.94 7.11
C LEU A 400 -20.58 28.93 6.10
N ALA A 401 -21.29 29.95 6.56
CA ALA A 401 -21.84 31.00 5.70
C ALA A 401 -20.74 31.79 4.98
N TYR A 402 -19.69 32.17 5.72
CA TYR A 402 -18.56 32.89 5.14
C TYR A 402 -17.82 32.06 4.10
N LEU A 403 -17.53 30.79 4.38
CA LEU A 403 -16.88 29.90 3.42
C LEU A 403 -17.72 29.70 2.16
N SER A 404 -19.04 29.63 2.30
CA SER A 404 -19.98 29.49 1.17
C SER A 404 -19.92 30.68 0.22
N ALA A 405 -19.81 31.90 0.75
CA ALA A 405 -19.69 33.13 -0.04
C ALA A 405 -18.25 33.40 -0.51
N ALA A 406 -17.27 33.40 0.39
CA ALA A 406 -15.87 33.71 0.10
C ALA A 406 -15.20 32.63 -0.77
N GLY A 407 -15.53 31.36 -0.55
CA GLY A 407 -15.05 30.24 -1.35
C GLY A 407 -15.56 30.30 -2.79
N ALA A 408 -16.73 30.89 -3.03
CA ALA A 408 -17.26 31.10 -4.38
C ALA A 408 -16.42 32.09 -5.21
N GLN A 409 -15.79 33.07 -4.56
CA GLN A 409 -14.99 34.12 -5.21
C GLN A 409 -13.55 33.70 -5.52
N GLU A 410 -13.13 32.51 -5.09
CA GLU A 410 -11.81 31.98 -5.44
C GLU A 410 -11.68 31.78 -6.98
N LYS A 411 -10.47 31.92 -7.52
CA LYS A 411 -10.23 31.70 -8.96
C LYS A 411 -9.36 30.45 -9.12
N GLY A 412 -9.86 29.46 -9.85
CA GLY A 412 -9.23 28.14 -9.96
C GLY A 412 -9.61 27.19 -8.81
N ARG A 413 -9.30 25.90 -8.97
CA ARG A 413 -9.72 24.82 -8.05
C ARG A 413 -8.60 24.21 -7.17
N PHE A 414 -7.34 24.59 -7.36
CA PHE A 414 -6.21 23.81 -6.82
C PHE A 414 -5.36 24.53 -5.78
N PHE A 415 -5.31 25.85 -5.81
CA PHE A 415 -4.52 26.66 -4.88
C PHE A 415 -5.38 27.80 -4.37
N SER A 416 -6.36 27.45 -3.53
CA SER A 416 -7.17 28.42 -2.81
C SER A 416 -6.31 29.13 -1.78
N SER A 417 -6.41 30.47 -1.73
CA SER A 417 -5.90 31.23 -0.59
C SER A 417 -6.78 31.05 0.65
N LEU A 418 -8.05 30.70 0.45
CA LEU A 418 -9.01 30.42 1.50
C LEU A 418 -8.89 28.94 1.94
N LYS A 419 -8.40 28.72 3.16
CA LYS A 419 -8.35 27.39 3.78
C LYS A 419 -9.50 27.26 4.78
N PRO A 420 -10.43 26.31 4.59
CA PRO A 420 -11.60 26.18 5.45
C PRO A 420 -11.26 26.09 6.94
N GLU A 421 -10.22 25.34 7.31
CA GLU A 421 -9.84 25.13 8.71
C GLU A 421 -9.32 26.41 9.36
N ASP A 422 -8.52 27.20 8.63
CA ASP A 422 -7.95 28.45 9.13
C ASP A 422 -9.07 29.49 9.32
N VAL A 423 -10.04 29.53 8.41
CA VAL A 423 -11.22 30.41 8.50
C VAL A 423 -12.09 30.06 9.69
N MET A 424 -12.45 28.78 9.85
CA MET A 424 -13.25 28.34 10.99
C MET A 424 -12.53 28.68 12.29
N LYS A 425 -11.23 28.39 12.38
CA LYS A 425 -10.42 28.69 13.55
C LYS A 425 -10.41 30.19 13.87
N GLU A 426 -10.18 31.05 12.88
CA GLU A 426 -10.17 32.51 13.05
C GLU A 426 -11.51 33.03 13.58
N ILE A 427 -12.63 32.56 13.01
CA ILE A 427 -13.96 32.95 13.45
C ILE A 427 -14.22 32.47 14.88
N TYR A 428 -13.86 31.23 15.20
CA TYR A 428 -13.99 30.66 16.55
C TYR A 428 -13.20 31.45 17.59
N GLU A 429 -11.99 31.89 17.27
CA GLU A 429 -11.16 32.69 18.18
C GLU A 429 -11.75 34.08 18.44
N LYS A 430 -12.59 34.60 17.52
CA LYS A 430 -13.17 35.95 17.58
C LYS A 430 -14.67 35.98 17.88
N THR A 431 -15.32 34.86 18.24
CA THR A 431 -16.79 34.81 18.45
C THR A 431 -17.31 35.75 19.52
N MET A 432 -16.45 36.21 20.43
CA MET A 432 -16.77 37.10 21.56
C MET A 432 -16.27 38.54 21.36
N GLU A 433 -15.79 38.88 20.18
CA GLU A 433 -15.28 40.20 19.84
C GLU A 433 -15.91 40.70 18.54
N ASP A 434 -16.04 42.02 18.41
CA ASP A 434 -16.42 42.62 17.13
C ASP A 434 -15.30 42.40 16.12
N PHE A 435 -15.64 41.94 14.92
CA PHE A 435 -14.66 41.76 13.87
C PHE A 435 -15.23 41.97 12.47
N THR A 436 -14.33 42.36 11.56
CA THR A 436 -14.60 42.37 10.12
C THR A 436 -13.57 41.49 9.42
N MET A 437 -14.04 40.59 8.55
CA MET A 437 -13.21 39.79 7.66
C MET A 437 -13.49 40.18 6.21
N THR A 438 -12.47 40.14 5.37
CA THR A 438 -12.63 40.44 3.94
C THR A 438 -11.81 39.48 3.11
N HIS A 439 -12.47 38.86 2.12
CA HIS A 439 -11.80 38.00 1.16
C HIS A 439 -12.39 38.18 -0.23
N LYS A 440 -11.56 38.63 -1.18
CA LYS A 440 -11.91 38.77 -2.61
C LYS A 440 -13.24 39.49 -2.87
N GLY A 441 -13.52 40.56 -2.11
CA GLY A 441 -14.73 41.38 -2.24
C GLY A 441 -15.90 40.94 -1.36
N VAL A 442 -15.84 39.75 -0.75
CA VAL A 442 -16.77 39.35 0.30
C VAL A 442 -16.34 39.98 1.61
N VAL A 443 -17.24 40.70 2.27
CA VAL A 443 -17.02 41.35 3.57
C VAL A 443 -17.96 40.73 4.59
N ALA A 444 -17.42 40.28 5.71
CA ALA A 444 -18.19 39.74 6.82
C ALA A 444 -17.99 40.59 8.06
N ASP A 445 -19.08 41.15 8.58
CA ASP A 445 -19.11 41.98 9.78
C ASP A 445 -19.84 41.24 10.91
N SER A 446 -19.18 41.15 12.06
CA SER A 446 -19.69 40.52 13.28
C SER A 446 -19.71 41.54 14.40
N THR A 447 -20.85 41.69 15.06
CA THR A 447 -21.01 42.52 16.25
C THR A 447 -21.63 41.70 17.37
N VAL A 448 -21.01 41.71 18.55
CA VAL A 448 -21.48 40.93 19.70
C VAL A 448 -21.59 41.81 20.93
N ASP A 449 -22.76 41.75 21.57
CA ASP A 449 -23.05 42.45 22.82
C ASP A 449 -23.50 41.43 23.86
N TYR A 450 -22.77 41.33 24.97
CA TYR A 450 -23.06 40.33 25.99
C TYR A 450 -22.73 40.83 27.38
N ARG A 451 -23.46 40.30 28.37
CA ARG A 451 -23.29 40.59 29.79
C ARG A 451 -23.50 39.33 30.60
N GLY A 452 -22.71 39.16 31.66
CA GLY A 452 -22.88 38.05 32.61
C GLY A 452 -22.46 36.68 32.08
N TYR A 453 -21.74 36.63 30.95
CA TYR A 453 -21.16 35.41 30.38
C TYR A 453 -19.62 35.54 30.27
N THR A 454 -18.91 34.41 30.33
CA THR A 454 -17.49 34.27 29.99
C THR A 454 -17.29 33.11 29.03
N GLY A 455 -16.09 32.99 28.46
CA GLY A 455 -15.77 31.94 27.49
C GLY A 455 -15.42 32.54 26.14
N GLY A 456 -15.54 31.72 25.10
CA GLY A 456 -15.07 32.02 23.76
C GLY A 456 -14.81 30.72 23.00
N GLY A 457 -14.75 30.78 21.66
CA GLY A 457 -14.79 29.55 20.86
C GLY A 457 -16.21 29.07 20.70
N GLY A 458 -16.45 27.77 20.93
CA GLY A 458 -17.74 27.11 20.68
C GLY A 458 -18.81 27.28 21.75
N PHE A 459 -18.44 27.71 22.97
CA PHE A 459 -19.40 27.87 24.07
C PHE A 459 -19.09 29.09 24.94
N ILE A 460 -20.14 29.68 25.48
CA ILE A 460 -20.09 30.67 26.56
C ILE A 460 -20.79 30.12 27.81
N ILE A 461 -20.29 30.53 28.97
CA ILE A 461 -20.63 30.01 30.28
C ILE A 461 -21.18 31.17 31.13
N PRO A 462 -22.32 30.99 31.82
CA PRO A 462 -22.84 32.02 32.70
C PRO A 462 -21.90 32.27 33.88
N GLN A 463 -21.72 33.54 34.25
CA GLN A 463 -21.01 33.92 35.47
C GLN A 463 -21.91 33.71 36.69
N GLU A 464 -21.44 32.94 37.68
CA GLU A 464 -22.18 32.69 38.93
C GLU A 464 -22.60 33.98 39.67
N THR A 465 -21.85 35.07 39.49
CA THR A 465 -22.07 36.35 40.17
C THR A 465 -23.01 37.31 39.45
N SER A 466 -23.45 37.00 38.23
CA SER A 466 -24.31 37.88 37.43
C SER A 466 -25.77 37.44 37.47
N THR A 467 -26.66 38.36 37.85
CA THR A 467 -28.13 38.17 37.83
C THR A 467 -28.81 38.92 36.68
N ASP A 468 -28.03 39.59 35.82
CA ASP A 468 -28.49 40.28 34.61
C ASP A 468 -27.64 39.78 33.45
N ARG A 469 -28.10 38.72 32.78
CA ARG A 469 -27.37 38.06 31.70
C ARG A 469 -28.08 38.29 30.38
N TYR A 470 -27.26 38.55 29.37
CA TYR A 470 -27.73 38.83 28.02
C TYR A 470 -26.66 38.45 27.03
N TYR A 471 -27.07 37.93 25.87
CA TYR A 471 -26.18 37.70 24.74
C TYR A 471 -26.91 38.06 23.45
N LYS A 472 -26.31 38.91 22.64
CA LYS A 472 -26.77 39.23 21.29
C LYS A 472 -25.60 39.21 20.33
N HIS A 473 -25.83 38.57 19.20
CA HIS A 473 -24.85 38.44 18.14
C HIS A 473 -25.52 38.75 16.81
N SER A 474 -25.03 39.76 16.12
CA SER A 474 -25.45 40.15 14.79
C SER A 474 -24.31 39.85 13.82
N TYR A 475 -24.60 39.19 12.70
CA TYR A 475 -23.61 38.83 11.70
C TYR A 475 -24.14 39.12 10.30
N LYS A 476 -23.33 39.76 9.47
CA LYS A 476 -23.69 40.16 8.11
C LYS A 476 -22.56 39.84 7.14
N ILE A 477 -22.88 39.24 6.00
CA ILE A 477 -21.97 39.05 4.87
C ILE A 477 -22.50 39.86 3.69
N THR A 478 -21.64 40.68 3.10
CA THR A 478 -21.90 41.41 1.85
C THR A 478 -21.07 40.80 0.73
N LEU A 479 -21.73 40.39 -0.35
CA LEU A 479 -21.12 39.84 -1.56
C LEU A 479 -20.83 40.97 -2.58
N PRO A 480 -19.79 40.82 -3.41
CA PRO A 480 -19.37 41.84 -4.37
C PRO A 480 -20.38 42.12 -5.48
#